data_AF-A0A419JL60-F1
#
_entry.id   AF-A0A419JL60-F1
#
_cell.length_a   1.000
_cell.length_b   1.000
_cell.length_c   1.000
_cell.angle_alpha   90.00
_cell.angle_beta   90.00
_cell.angle_gamma   90.00
#
_symmetry.space_group_name_H-M   'P 1'
#
loop_
_entity.id
_entity.type
_entity.pdbx_description
1 polymer ?
#
loop_
_entity_poly.entity_id
_entity_poly.type
_entity_poly.pdbx_seq_one_letter_code
_entity_poly.pdbx_strand_id
1 'polypeptide(L)' 'MGELVINLDNGPHINSHRTQFIKRMTEFADNMGLKIRLVYYPPLSQQV' A
#
# COMPACT_ATOMS: atom_id res chain seq x y z
N MET A 1 -7.03 16.68 -10.93
CA MET A 1 -5.85 16.20 -10.20
C MET A 1 -5.88 14.68 -10.19
N GLY A 2 -4.79 14.01 -10.56
CA GLY A 2 -4.72 12.54 -10.62
C GLY A 2 -4.42 11.91 -9.25
N GLU A 3 -4.85 10.66 -9.05
CA GLU A 3 -4.57 9.86 -7.85
C GLU A 3 -3.78 8.60 -8.25
N LEU A 4 -2.74 8.26 -7.50
CA LEU A 4 -2.00 7.02 -7.69
C LEU A 4 -2.58 5.94 -6.76
N VAL A 5 -3.16 4.89 -7.34
CA VAL A 5 -3.73 3.76 -6.60
C VAL A 5 -2.77 2.57 -6.66
N ILE A 6 -2.41 2.03 -5.51
CA ILE A 6 -1.51 0.88 -5.37
C ILE A 6 -2.28 -0.24 -4.68
N ASN A 7 -2.47 -1.36 -5.37
CA ASN A 7 -3.05 -2.57 -4.80
C ASN A 7 -1.94 -3.40 -4.15
N LEU A 8 -2.11 -3.74 -2.87
CA LEU A 8 -1.14 -4.49 -2.10
C LEU A 8 -1.69 -5.89 -1.81
N ASP A 9 -0.94 -6.91 -2.18
CA ASP A 9 -1.24 -8.30 -1.84
C ASP A 9 -0.79 -8.59 -0.41
N ASN A 10 -1.64 -9.20 0.41
CA ASN A 10 -1.32 -9.57 1.79
C ASN A 10 -0.52 -10.88 1.89
N GLY A 11 0.38 -11.12 0.93
CA GLY A 11 1.18 -12.35 0.90
C GLY A 11 2.07 -12.49 2.15
N PRO A 12 2.22 -13.69 2.73
CA PRO A 12 3.02 -13.92 3.94
C PRO A 12 4.51 -13.57 3.79
N HIS A 13 5.00 -13.45 2.54
CA HIS A 13 6.34 -12.97 2.23
C HIS A 13 6.57 -11.47 2.49
N ILE A 14 5.52 -10.68 2.76
CA ILE A 14 5.60 -9.22 2.95
C ILE A 14 5.61 -8.82 4.44
N ASN A 15 5.52 -9.81 5.34
CA ASN A 15 5.30 -9.62 6.79
C ASN A 15 6.32 -8.74 7.53
N SER A 16 7.53 -8.52 6.99
CA SER A 16 8.59 -7.77 7.69
C SER A 16 8.82 -6.34 7.17
N HIS A 17 8.16 -5.90 6.09
CA HIS A 17 8.50 -4.63 5.44
C HIS A 17 7.35 -3.61 5.34
N ARG A 18 6.17 -3.91 5.88
CA ARG A 18 4.99 -3.02 5.78
C ARG A 18 5.25 -1.63 6.36
N THR A 19 5.91 -1.53 7.52
CA THR A 19 6.21 -0.25 8.17
C THR A 19 7.18 0.60 7.35
N GLN A 20 8.29 0.01 6.86
CA GLN A 20 9.27 0.72 6.04
C GLN A 20 8.66 1.13 4.68
N PHE A 21 7.84 0.25 4.09
CA PHE A 21 7.14 0.52 2.84
C PHE A 21 6.21 1.72 2.99
N ILE A 22 5.34 1.72 4.00
CA ILE A 22 4.43 2.85 4.26
C ILE A 22 5.21 4.14 4.48
N LYS A 23 6.27 4.13 5.31
CA LYS A 23 7.12 5.30 5.53
C LYS A 23 7.69 5.88 4.23
N ARG A 24 8.26 5.03 3.38
CA ARG A 24 8.83 5.46 2.09
C ARG A 24 7.76 5.97 1.12
N MET A 25 6.57 5.39 1.13
CA MET A 25 5.45 5.85 0.30
C MET A 25 4.92 7.21 0.76
N THR A 26 4.88 7.47 2.07
CA THR A 26 4.54 8.80 2.61
C THR A 26 5.57 9.85 2.20
N GLU A 27 6.86 9.58 2.42
CA GLU A 27 7.95 10.50 2.02
C GLU A 27 7.93 10.78 0.51
N PHE A 28 7.64 9.77 -0.30
CA PHE A 28 7.50 9.93 -1.74
C PHE A 28 6.29 10.79 -2.13
N ALA A 29 5.13 10.59 -1.47
CA ALA A 29 3.93 11.39 -1.71
C ALA A 29 4.16 12.87 -1.40
N ASP A 30 4.80 13.17 -0.26
CA ASP A 30 5.13 14.53 0.17
C ASP A 30 6.08 15.20 -0.81
N ASN A 31 7.16 14.51 -1.20
CA ASN A 31 8.16 15.05 -2.12
C ASN A 31 7.61 15.31 -3.53
N MET A 32 6.60 14.56 -3.97
CA MET A 32 6.01 14.70 -5.31
C MET A 32 4.68 15.47 -5.34
N GLY A 33 4.13 15.85 -4.18
CA GLY A 33 2.80 16.46 -4.09
C GLY A 33 1.69 15.52 -4.60
N LEU A 34 1.86 14.21 -4.45
CA LEU A 34 0.94 13.20 -4.96
C LEU A 34 -0.03 12.72 -3.89
N LYS A 35 -1.28 12.49 -4.31
CA LYS A 35 -2.23 11.72 -3.53
C LYS A 35 -2.08 10.24 -3.85
N ILE A 36 -1.71 9.44 -2.84
CA ILE A 36 -1.52 7.99 -2.97
C ILE A 36 -2.56 7.25 -2.14
N ARG A 37 -3.21 6.26 -2.75
CA ARG A 37 -4.17 5.36 -2.09
C ARG A 37 -3.64 3.93 -2.11
N LEU A 38 -3.33 3.40 -0.92
CA LEU A 38 -2.91 2.01 -0.73
C LEU A 38 -4.15 1.15 -0.43
N VAL A 39 -4.47 0.20 -1.31
CA VAL A 39 -5.63 -0.68 -1.18
C VAL A 39 -5.17 -2.07 -0.74
N TYR A 40 -5.66 -2.52 0.41
CA TYR A 40 -5.43 -3.87 0.93
C TYR A 40 -6.72 -4.67 0.79
N TYR A 41 -6.70 -5.72 -0.02
CA TYR A 41 -7.83 -6.64 -0.09
C TYR A 41 -7.79 -7.62 1.07
N PRO A 42 -8.93 -7.90 1.72
CA PRO A 42 -9.02 -9.04 2.63
C PRO A 42 -8.57 -10.31 1.89
N PRO A 43 -7.95 -11.28 2.58
CA PRO A 43 -7.63 -12.56 1.96
C PRO A 43 -8.89 -13.15 1.33
N LEU A 44 -8.85 -13.46 0.03
CA LEU A 44 -9.97 -14.08 -0.68
C LEU A 44 -10.43 -15.38 0.02
N SER A 45 -9.51 -16.03 0.74
CA SER A 45 -9.74 -17.24 1.54
C SER A 45 -10.62 -17.06 2.80
N GLN A 46 -11.06 -15.84 3.14
CA GLN A 46 -12.02 -15.59 4.22
C GLN A 46 -13.44 -15.28 3.74
N GLN A 47 -13.72 -15.47 2.44
CA GLN A 47 -15.09 -15.53 1.94
C GLN A 47 -15.58 -16.99 2.02
N VAL A 48 -15.88 -17.46 3.24
CA VAL A 48 -16.61 -18.71 3.49
C VAL A 48 -17.54 -18.54 4.67
#